data_AF-A0A6V8KYR8-F1
#
_entry.id   AF-A0A6V8KYR8-F1
#
_cell.length_a   1.000
_cell.length_b   1.000
_cell.length_c   1.000
_cell.angle_alpha   90.00
_cell.angle_beta   90.00
_cell.angle_gamma   90.00
#
_symmetry.space_group_name_H-M   'P 1'
#
loop_
_entity.id
_entity.type
_entity.pdbx_description
1 polymer ?
#
loop_
_entity_poly.entity_id
_entity_poly.type
_entity_poly.pdbx_seq_one_letter_code
_entity_poly.pdbx_strand_id
1 'polypeptide(L)'
;MTGMTVRGDRCLARIRLGDDEVGWLSTRPLAAHVVEDDLYCELEMGHPGPHATMGQQGYKIAWWVRWTLSASEIVETTMCPAESDEVDQLGEHDLCLLYQGHPGRHSFEYGVE
;
A
#
# COMPACT_ATOMS: atom_id res chain seq x y z
N MET A 1 19.18 -23.16 -13.23
CA MET A 1 17.87 -22.52 -13.39
C MET A 1 17.64 -21.70 -12.15
N THR A 2 17.79 -20.39 -12.27
CA THR A 2 17.80 -19.40 -11.18
C THR A 2 16.44 -19.37 -10.50
N GLY A 3 16.42 -19.60 -9.17
CA GLY A 3 15.21 -19.46 -8.36
C GLY A 3 14.79 -18.00 -8.33
N MET A 4 13.57 -17.73 -8.82
CA MET A 4 12.86 -16.49 -8.58
C MET A 4 12.51 -16.45 -7.08
N THR A 5 13.21 -15.64 -6.30
CA THR A 5 12.88 -15.43 -4.88
C THR A 5 11.49 -14.79 -4.81
N VAL A 6 10.47 -15.55 -4.39
CA VAL A 6 9.14 -15.00 -4.14
C VAL A 6 9.24 -14.12 -2.89
N ARG A 7 8.97 -12.83 -3.04
CA ARG A 7 8.84 -11.83 -1.97
C ARG A 7 7.75 -12.31 -0.99
N GLY A 8 8.15 -12.97 0.08
CA GLY A 8 7.28 -13.81 0.91
C GLY A 8 6.37 -13.06 1.89
N ASP A 9 6.57 -11.77 2.10
CA ASP A 9 5.92 -11.08 3.23
C ASP A 9 4.77 -10.16 2.82
N ARG A 10 4.53 -9.97 1.51
CA ARG A 10 3.40 -9.17 1.00
C ARG A 10 2.21 -10.06 0.61
N CYS A 11 1.01 -9.58 0.89
CA CYS A 11 -0.24 -10.19 0.43
C CYS A 11 -0.30 -10.27 -1.10
N LEU A 12 -0.74 -11.41 -1.62
CA LEU A 12 -0.80 -11.69 -3.07
C LEU A 12 -2.09 -11.20 -3.74
N ALA A 13 -3.04 -10.63 -2.97
CA ALA A 13 -4.29 -10.14 -3.52
C ALA A 13 -4.04 -9.00 -4.51
N ARG A 14 -4.84 -8.97 -5.59
CA ARG A 14 -4.82 -7.92 -6.61
C ARG A 14 -6.21 -7.33 -6.79
N ILE A 15 -6.25 -6.12 -7.32
CA ILE A 15 -7.47 -5.47 -7.78
C ILE A 15 -7.19 -4.75 -9.09
N ARG A 16 -8.17 -4.77 -10.01
CA ARG A 16 -8.16 -3.93 -11.21
C ARG A 16 -9.15 -2.78 -11.03
N LEU A 17 -8.67 -1.55 -11.13
CA LEU A 17 -9.49 -0.35 -11.09
C LEU A 17 -10.15 -0.11 -12.45
N GLY A 18 -11.36 0.45 -12.44
CA GLY A 18 -12.04 0.94 -13.63
C GLY A 18 -11.53 2.31 -14.08
N ASP A 19 -11.78 2.67 -15.33
CA ASP A 19 -11.36 3.96 -15.91
C ASP A 19 -11.85 5.17 -15.09
N ASP A 20 -13.07 5.09 -14.55
CA ASP A 20 -13.64 6.16 -13.71
C ASP A 20 -12.87 6.33 -12.39
N GLU A 21 -12.45 5.22 -11.76
CA GLU A 21 -11.66 5.24 -10.52
C GLU A 21 -10.26 5.79 -10.80
N VAL A 22 -9.62 5.35 -11.89
CA VAL A 22 -8.31 5.84 -12.33
C VAL A 22 -8.37 7.33 -12.65
N GLY A 23 -9.39 7.77 -13.40
CA GLY A 23 -9.59 9.18 -13.72
C GLY A 23 -9.86 10.04 -12.48
N TRP A 24 -10.64 9.54 -11.53
CA TRP A 24 -10.89 10.24 -10.27
C TRP A 24 -9.62 10.36 -9.41
N LEU A 25 -8.84 9.29 -9.29
CA LEU A 25 -7.56 9.29 -8.55
C LEU A 25 -6.51 10.20 -9.21
N SER A 26 -6.46 10.21 -10.53
CA SER A 26 -5.50 11.04 -11.30
C SER A 26 -5.78 12.54 -11.19
N THR A 27 -6.99 12.92 -10.79
CA THR A 27 -7.41 14.31 -10.62
C THR A 27 -7.36 14.78 -9.16
N ARG A 28 -6.81 13.97 -8.24
CA ARG A 28 -6.66 14.37 -6.85
C ARG A 28 -5.69 15.57 -6.72
N PRO A 29 -5.94 16.49 -5.76
CA PRO A 29 -5.02 17.60 -5.52
C PRO A 29 -3.62 17.11 -5.14
N LEU A 30 -2.59 17.72 -5.75
CA LEU A 30 -1.19 17.38 -5.51
C LEU A 30 -0.87 15.89 -5.72
N ALA A 31 -1.52 15.25 -6.70
CA ALA A 31 -1.24 13.87 -7.08
C ALA A 31 0.27 13.64 -7.27
N ALA A 32 0.83 12.77 -6.43
CA ALA A 32 2.26 12.53 -6.33
C ALA A 32 2.77 11.59 -7.42
N HIS A 33 1.92 10.71 -7.95
CA HIS A 33 2.32 9.66 -8.89
C HIS A 33 1.28 9.37 -9.97
N VAL A 34 1.71 8.66 -11.02
CA VAL A 34 0.83 8.11 -12.05
C VAL A 34 0.01 6.97 -11.44
N VAL A 35 -1.29 6.97 -11.67
CA VAL A 35 -2.19 5.92 -11.17
C VAL A 35 -2.13 4.72 -12.11
N GLU A 36 -1.76 3.56 -11.58
CA GLU A 36 -1.85 2.27 -12.27
C GLU A 36 -3.24 1.64 -12.08
N ASP A 37 -3.69 0.84 -13.05
CA ASP A 37 -5.00 0.20 -13.00
C ASP A 37 -4.97 -1.23 -12.42
N ASP A 38 -3.81 -1.89 -12.34
CA ASP A 38 -3.66 -3.26 -11.83
C ASP A 38 -2.72 -3.35 -10.62
N LEU A 39 -3.30 -3.24 -9.42
CA LEU A 39 -2.58 -3.00 -8.17
C LEU A 39 -2.47 -4.28 -7.31
N TYR A 40 -1.40 -4.36 -6.52
CA TYR A 40 -1.22 -5.42 -5.51
C TYR A 40 -1.59 -4.89 -4.12
N CYS A 41 -2.08 -5.76 -3.24
CA CYS A 41 -2.24 -5.45 -1.82
C CYS A 41 -0.88 -5.11 -1.21
N GLU A 42 -0.80 -3.98 -0.52
CA GLU A 42 0.41 -3.49 0.14
C GLU A 42 0.46 -3.86 1.63
N LEU A 43 -0.36 -4.82 2.08
CA LEU A 43 -0.36 -5.31 3.45
C LEU A 43 0.40 -6.63 3.58
N GLU A 44 0.78 -6.96 4.81
CA GLU A 44 1.50 -8.18 5.16
C GLU A 44 0.72 -9.45 4.73
N MET A 45 1.43 -10.50 4.32
CA MET A 45 0.82 -11.78 3.99
C MET A 45 0.03 -12.34 5.18
N GLY A 46 -1.23 -12.72 4.94
CA GLY A 46 -2.11 -13.26 5.98
C GLY A 46 -2.74 -12.20 6.91
N HIS A 47 -2.64 -10.91 6.57
CA HIS A 47 -3.31 -9.85 7.32
C HIS A 47 -4.83 -10.12 7.44
N PRO A 48 -5.45 -9.78 8.58
CA PRO A 48 -6.91 -9.81 8.70
C PRO A 48 -7.57 -8.64 7.95
N GLY A 49 -8.86 -8.78 7.68
CA GLY A 49 -9.69 -7.69 7.15
C GLY A 49 -9.51 -7.41 5.66
N PRO A 50 -10.00 -6.25 5.18
CA PRO A 50 -9.93 -5.87 3.77
C PRO A 50 -8.48 -5.71 3.29
N HIS A 51 -8.25 -6.04 2.02
CA HIS A 51 -7.02 -5.72 1.30
C HIS A 51 -6.95 -4.22 1.04
N ALA A 52 -5.73 -3.69 0.88
CA ALA A 52 -5.53 -2.28 0.66
C ALA A 52 -4.28 -2.00 -0.17
N THR A 53 -4.32 -0.91 -0.94
CA THR A 53 -3.19 -0.37 -1.70
C THR A 53 -3.36 1.14 -1.85
N MET A 54 -2.26 1.87 -1.92
CA MET A 54 -2.29 3.30 -2.15
C MET A 54 -2.72 3.61 -3.58
N GLY A 55 -3.91 4.22 -3.74
CA GLY A 55 -4.39 4.66 -5.04
C GLY A 55 -3.74 5.97 -5.48
N GLN A 56 -3.67 6.96 -4.58
CA GLN A 56 -3.01 8.24 -4.83
C GLN A 56 -2.55 8.89 -3.51
N GLN A 57 -1.51 9.70 -3.56
CA GLN A 57 -1.04 10.49 -2.43
C GLN A 57 -1.12 11.99 -2.76
N GLY A 58 -1.57 12.77 -1.77
CA GLY A 58 -1.42 14.22 -1.72
C GLY A 58 -0.47 14.61 -0.58
N TYR A 59 -0.51 15.87 -0.13
CA TYR A 59 0.46 16.34 0.86
C TYR A 59 0.37 15.64 2.23
N LYS A 60 -0.79 15.71 2.89
CA LYS A 60 -1.04 15.11 4.23
C LYS A 60 -2.15 14.06 4.22
N ILE A 61 -2.66 13.75 3.03
CA ILE A 61 -3.75 12.82 2.82
C ILE A 61 -3.35 11.85 1.72
N ALA A 62 -3.88 10.64 1.81
CA ALA A 62 -3.77 9.62 0.79
C ALA A 62 -5.15 9.02 0.54
N TRP A 63 -5.37 8.59 -0.69
CA TRP A 63 -6.57 7.88 -1.11
C TRP A 63 -6.21 6.41 -1.30
N TRP A 64 -6.71 5.58 -0.40
CA TRP A 64 -6.44 4.16 -0.34
C TRP A 64 -7.58 3.37 -0.96
N VAL A 65 -7.25 2.53 -1.92
CA VAL A 65 -8.20 1.54 -2.46
C VAL A 65 -8.27 0.40 -1.46
N ARG A 66 -9.45 0.10 -0.96
CA ARG A 66 -9.70 -1.01 -0.01
C ARG A 66 -10.72 -1.96 -0.60
N TRP A 67 -10.49 -3.26 -0.46
CA TRP A 67 -11.40 -4.25 -1.04
C TRP A 67 -11.48 -5.55 -0.29
N THR A 68 -12.59 -6.24 -0.52
CA THR A 68 -12.85 -7.62 -0.12
C THR A 68 -13.20 -8.42 -1.38
N LEU A 69 -13.62 -9.67 -1.23
CA LEU A 69 -14.11 -10.47 -2.36
C LEU A 69 -15.42 -9.93 -2.97
N SER A 70 -16.19 -9.11 -2.24
CA SER A 70 -17.53 -8.68 -2.66
C SER A 70 -17.70 -7.17 -2.88
N ALA A 71 -16.72 -6.35 -2.49
CA ALA A 71 -16.81 -4.90 -2.60
C ALA A 71 -15.44 -4.23 -2.61
N SER A 72 -15.35 -3.06 -3.24
CA SER A 72 -14.22 -2.13 -3.18
C SER A 72 -14.70 -0.72 -2.84
N GLU A 73 -13.81 0.08 -2.24
CA GLU A 73 -14.01 1.49 -1.94
C GLU A 73 -12.69 2.25 -2.03
N ILE A 74 -12.75 3.56 -2.25
CA ILE A 74 -11.59 4.46 -2.15
C ILE A 74 -11.82 5.35 -0.92
N VAL A 75 -10.89 5.27 0.04
CA VAL A 75 -10.99 5.96 1.33
C VAL A 75 -9.89 7.00 1.45
N GLU A 76 -10.27 8.23 1.77
CA GLU A 76 -9.32 9.27 2.15
C GLU A 76 -8.90 9.07 3.61
N THR A 77 -7.60 8.98 3.87
CA THR A 77 -7.06 8.80 5.21
C THR A 77 -5.61 9.32 5.29
N THR A 78 -5.12 9.46 6.52
CA THR A 78 -3.73 9.83 6.81
C THR A 78 -2.80 8.62 6.77
N MET A 79 -1.51 8.89 6.59
CA MET A 79 -0.46 7.88 6.74
C MET A 79 -0.35 7.44 8.20
N CYS A 80 0.16 6.22 8.41
CA CYS A 80 0.43 5.67 9.72
C CYS A 80 1.48 6.53 10.45
N PRO A 81 1.24 6.96 11.70
CA PRO A 81 2.19 7.79 12.44
C PRO A 81 3.35 6.99 13.05
N ALA A 82 3.34 5.67 12.93
CA ALA A 82 4.37 4.81 13.47
C ALA A 82 5.62 4.80 12.58
N GLU A 83 6.75 4.51 13.19
CA GLU A 83 8.00 4.19 12.51
C GLU A 83 7.91 2.79 11.88
N SER A 84 8.72 2.57 10.86
CA SER A 84 8.96 1.29 10.22
C SER A 84 9.62 0.31 11.20
N ASP A 85 9.26 -0.97 11.14
CA ASP A 85 9.92 -2.01 11.94
C ASP A 85 11.35 -2.31 11.46
N GLU A 86 11.75 -1.79 10.30
CA GLU A 86 13.06 -1.98 9.67
C GLU A 86 13.90 -0.72 9.86
N VAL A 87 15.21 -0.90 10.02
CA VAL A 87 16.18 0.19 10.04
C VAL A 87 16.79 0.35 8.65
N ASP A 88 16.99 1.59 8.24
CA ASP A 88 17.64 1.92 6.99
C ASP A 88 19.16 1.67 7.05
N GLN A 89 19.88 2.01 5.98
CA GLN A 89 21.34 1.82 5.89
C GLN A 89 22.14 2.73 6.84
N LEU A 90 21.50 3.78 7.38
CA LEU A 90 22.09 4.70 8.34
C LEU A 90 21.77 4.30 9.79
N GLY A 91 20.95 3.24 9.98
CA GLY A 91 20.50 2.77 11.29
C GLY A 91 19.35 3.58 11.86
N GLU A 92 18.62 4.31 11.02
CA GLU A 92 17.44 5.10 11.40
C GLU A 92 16.17 4.36 10.96
N HIS A 93 15.08 4.55 11.71
CA HIS A 93 13.78 4.01 11.30
C HIS A 93 13.08 5.00 10.36
N ASP A 94 12.66 4.51 9.20
CA ASP A 94 11.79 5.27 8.30
C ASP A 94 10.37 5.40 8.87
N LEU A 95 9.55 6.25 8.25
CA LEU A 95 8.11 6.29 8.58
C LEU A 95 7.37 5.13 7.91
N CYS A 96 6.39 4.57 8.61
CA CYS A 96 5.48 3.61 8.02
C CYS A 96 4.66 4.27 6.89
N LEU A 97 4.74 3.70 5.69
CA LEU A 97 4.09 4.25 4.49
C LEU A 97 2.67 3.71 4.23
N LEU A 98 2.09 2.98 5.19
CA LEU A 98 0.73 2.45 5.07
C LEU A 98 -0.30 3.42 5.67
N TYR A 99 -1.59 3.17 5.43
CA TYR A 99 -2.66 4.00 6.01
C TYR A 99 -2.75 3.86 7.54
N GLN A 100 -3.24 4.90 8.21
CA GLN A 100 -3.44 4.87 9.65
C GLN A 100 -4.36 3.72 10.10
N GLY A 101 -3.85 2.89 11.01
CA GLY A 101 -4.60 1.75 11.58
C GLY A 101 -4.61 0.52 10.67
N HIS A 102 -3.68 0.41 9.72
CA HIS A 102 -3.48 -0.82 8.96
C HIS A 102 -3.17 -2.01 9.88
N PRO A 103 -3.57 -3.24 9.49
CA PRO A 103 -3.16 -4.45 10.17
C PRO A 103 -1.74 -4.86 9.75
N GLY A 104 -1.14 -5.76 10.53
CA GLY A 104 0.18 -6.33 10.23
C GLY A 104 1.34 -5.42 10.60
N ARG A 105 2.53 -5.82 10.14
CA ARG A 105 3.81 -5.12 10.41
C ARG A 105 3.92 -3.76 9.72
N HIS A 106 4.76 -2.90 10.29
CA HIS A 106 5.01 -1.54 9.82
C HIS A 106 6.13 -1.45 8.78
N SER A 107 6.78 -2.57 8.48
CA SER A 107 7.58 -2.82 7.27
C SER A 107 7.79 -4.31 7.05
N PHE A 108 7.98 -4.66 5.78
CA PHE A 108 8.27 -6.02 5.31
C PHE A 108 8.80 -6.03 3.86
N GLU A 109 9.21 -4.87 3.33
CA GLU A 109 9.70 -4.77 1.96
C GLU A 109 11.19 -5.09 1.84
N TYR A 110 11.96 -5.02 2.93
CA TYR A 110 13.39 -5.23 2.89
C TYR A 110 13.84 -6.23 3.96
N GLY A 111 13.71 -7.51 3.61
CA GLY A 111 14.70 -8.48 4.08
C GLY A 111 16.06 -8.12 3.50
N VAL A 112 16.83 -7.29 4.20
CA VAL A 112 18.28 -7.23 3.98
C VAL A 112 18.89 -8.50 4.55
N GLU A 113 19.40 -9.37 3.67
CA GLU A 113 20.31 -10.46 4.06
C GLU A 113 21.67 -9.92 4.50
#